data_AF-A0A8D2PW39-F1
#
_entry.id   AF-A0A8D2PW39-F1
#
_cell.length_a   1.000
_cell.length_b   1.000
_cell.length_c   1.000
_cell.angle_alpha   90.00
_cell.angle_beta   90.00
_cell.angle_gamma   90.00
#
_symmetry.space_group_name_H-M   'P 1'
#
loop_
_entity.id
_entity.type
_entity.pdbx_description
1 polymer ?
#
loop_
_entity_poly.entity_id
_entity_poly.type
_entity_poly.pdbx_seq_one_letter_code
_entity_poly.pdbx_strand_id
1 'polypeptide(L)'
;KTDGALSTFLYVNYVKITLCFSEVKILDEYTARFKDELDIMKFICKDFWTTVFKKQIDNLRTNHQGIYVLQDNKFRLLTQMSAGKQYLEHAPKYLAFTCGLIRGGLSNLGIKSIVTAEVSSMPACKFQVMIQKM
;
A
#
# COMPACT_ATOMS: atom_id res chain seq x y z
N LYS A 1 20.15 6.33 -18.92
CA LYS A 1 20.80 5.09 -18.40
C LYS A 1 20.27 4.65 -17.02
N THR A 2 19.25 5.31 -16.46
CA THR A 2 18.68 5.06 -15.12
C THR A 2 17.39 4.23 -15.11
N ASP A 3 16.80 3.94 -16.27
CA ASP A 3 15.49 3.23 -16.36
C ASP A 3 15.55 1.74 -16.00
N GLY A 4 16.71 1.09 -16.16
CA GLY A 4 16.85 -0.35 -15.89
C GLY A 4 16.70 -0.71 -14.41
N ALA A 5 17.21 0.13 -13.50
CA ALA A 5 17.11 -0.12 -12.06
C ALA A 5 15.68 0.09 -11.53
N LEU A 6 14.98 1.11 -12.04
CA LEU A 6 13.56 1.36 -11.79
C LEU A 6 12.69 0.21 -12.30
N SER A 7 12.95 -0.27 -13.51
CA SER A 7 12.26 -1.42 -14.10
C SER A 7 12.49 -2.70 -13.28
N THR A 8 13.73 -3.04 -12.94
CA THR A 8 14.04 -4.21 -12.11
C THR A 8 13.45 -4.09 -10.72
N PHE A 9 13.46 -2.91 -10.11
CA PHE A 9 12.87 -2.69 -8.79
C PHE A 9 11.34 -2.83 -8.81
N LEU A 10 10.69 -2.24 -9.81
CA LEU A 10 9.26 -2.41 -10.02
C LEU A 10 8.93 -3.87 -10.35
N TYR A 11 9.76 -4.58 -11.11
CA TYR A 11 9.60 -5.99 -11.47
C TYR A 11 9.78 -6.92 -10.25
N VAL A 12 10.81 -6.71 -9.43
CA VAL A 12 11.03 -7.48 -8.20
C VAL A 12 9.90 -7.25 -7.19
N ASN A 13 9.40 -6.01 -7.08
CA ASN A 13 8.20 -5.74 -6.29
C ASN A 13 6.97 -6.42 -6.94
N TYR A 14 6.77 -6.31 -8.25
CA TYR A 14 5.67 -6.93 -9.00
C TYR A 14 5.65 -8.46 -8.81
N VAL A 15 6.80 -9.13 -8.88
CA VAL A 15 6.94 -10.58 -8.62
C VAL A 15 6.66 -10.90 -7.15
N LYS A 16 7.20 -10.10 -6.20
CA LYS A 16 6.82 -10.22 -4.76
C LYS A 16 5.33 -10.02 -4.54
N ILE A 17 4.67 -9.19 -5.34
CA ILE A 17 3.25 -8.88 -5.28
C ILE A 17 2.43 -10.02 -5.87
N THR A 18 2.79 -10.59 -7.01
CA THR A 18 2.17 -11.81 -7.53
C THR A 18 2.32 -12.95 -6.52
N LEU A 19 3.49 -13.09 -5.89
CA LEU A 19 3.73 -14.05 -4.81
C LEU A 19 2.89 -13.75 -3.56
N CYS A 20 2.81 -12.49 -3.15
CA CYS A 20 1.96 -12.03 -2.06
C CYS A 20 0.47 -12.29 -2.38
N PHE A 21 0.03 -12.10 -3.63
CA PHE A 21 -1.32 -12.43 -4.11
C PHE A 21 -1.58 -13.94 -4.12
N SER A 22 -0.57 -14.78 -4.38
CA SER A 22 -0.67 -16.24 -4.26
C SER A 22 -0.60 -16.75 -2.81
N GLU A 23 0.06 -16.04 -1.90
CA GLU A 23 -0.05 -16.29 -0.44
C GLU A 23 -1.40 -15.78 0.10
N VAL A 24 -1.93 -14.71 -0.49
CA VAL A 24 -3.29 -14.17 -0.28
C VAL A 24 -4.38 -15.10 -0.81
N LYS A 25 -4.07 -16.20 -1.52
CA LYS A 25 -5.02 -17.31 -1.71
C LYS A 25 -5.38 -18.03 -0.40
N ILE A 26 -4.61 -17.81 0.67
CA ILE A 26 -4.95 -18.17 2.07
C ILE A 26 -6.04 -17.23 2.64
N LEU A 27 -6.42 -16.15 1.94
CA LEU A 27 -7.46 -15.22 2.40
C LEU A 27 -8.85 -15.83 2.49
N ASP A 28 -9.16 -16.95 1.84
CA ASP A 28 -10.47 -17.58 1.99
C ASP A 28 -10.73 -18.04 3.46
N GLU A 29 -9.64 -18.28 4.21
CA GLU A 29 -9.69 -18.58 5.65
C GLU A 29 -9.71 -17.30 6.52
N TYR A 30 -9.25 -16.16 5.99
CA TYR A 30 -9.26 -14.86 6.69
C TYR A 30 -10.52 -14.03 6.44
N THR A 31 -11.16 -14.14 5.27
CA THR A 31 -12.42 -13.46 4.94
C THR A 31 -13.53 -13.82 5.92
N ALA A 32 -13.55 -15.06 6.42
CA ALA A 32 -14.46 -15.49 7.48
C ALA A 32 -14.19 -14.84 8.86
N ARG A 33 -13.01 -14.24 9.08
CA ARG A 33 -12.61 -13.63 10.36
C ARG A 33 -12.85 -12.12 10.43
N PHE A 34 -13.01 -11.45 9.30
CA PHE A 34 -13.24 -10.00 9.27
C PHE A 34 -14.69 -9.69 9.62
N LYS A 35 -14.90 -9.01 10.74
CA LYS A 35 -16.25 -8.66 11.21
C LYS A 35 -16.80 -7.42 10.54
N ASP A 36 -15.92 -6.49 10.19
CA ASP A 36 -16.25 -5.21 9.60
C ASP A 36 -15.12 -4.67 8.69
N GLU A 37 -15.40 -3.53 8.03
CA GLU A 37 -14.44 -2.84 7.18
C GLU A 37 -13.16 -2.42 7.93
N LEU A 38 -13.28 -2.12 9.22
CA LEU A 38 -12.15 -1.66 10.04
C LEU A 38 -11.16 -2.80 10.29
N ASP A 39 -11.64 -4.03 10.49
CA ASP A 39 -10.80 -5.22 10.61
C ASP A 39 -10.03 -5.50 9.31
N ILE A 40 -10.65 -5.29 8.15
CA ILE A 40 -9.95 -5.36 6.86
C ILE A 40 -8.88 -4.28 6.77
N MET A 41 -9.18 -3.03 7.16
CA MET A 41 -8.17 -1.97 7.16
C MET A 41 -7.01 -2.26 8.12
N LYS A 42 -7.26 -2.89 9.27
CA LYS A 42 -6.19 -3.35 10.18
C LYS A 42 -5.31 -4.41 9.53
N PHE A 43 -5.90 -5.37 8.80
CA PHE A 43 -5.14 -6.35 8.03
C PHE A 43 -4.27 -5.68 6.98
N ILE A 44 -4.80 -4.69 6.24
CA ILE A 44 -4.01 -3.92 5.26
C ILE A 44 -2.82 -3.23 5.96
N CYS A 45 -3.06 -2.58 7.10
CA CYS A 45 -2.04 -1.87 7.86
C CYS A 45 -0.97 -2.77 8.50
N LYS A 46 -1.32 -4.01 8.84
CA LYS A 46 -0.46 -4.93 9.58
C LYS A 46 0.12 -5.99 8.67
N ASP A 47 -0.65 -7.02 8.37
CA ASP A 47 -0.20 -8.22 7.67
C ASP A 47 0.21 -7.90 6.23
N PHE A 48 -0.66 -7.24 5.47
CA PHE A 48 -0.37 -6.88 4.08
C PHE A 48 0.85 -5.96 3.97
N TRP A 49 0.87 -4.87 4.75
CA TRP A 49 2.01 -3.93 4.75
C TRP A 49 3.31 -4.61 5.19
N THR A 50 3.24 -5.51 6.17
CA THR A 50 4.40 -6.26 6.66
C THR A 50 4.89 -7.24 5.60
N THR A 51 4.02 -7.91 4.85
CA THR A 51 4.47 -8.81 3.78
C THR A 51 5.24 -8.07 2.70
N VAL A 52 4.73 -6.92 2.26
CA VAL A 52 5.31 -6.11 1.17
C VAL A 52 6.54 -5.32 1.64
N PHE A 53 6.44 -4.58 2.74
CA PHE A 53 7.44 -3.60 3.18
C PHE A 53 8.20 -4.01 4.45
N LYS A 54 7.91 -5.18 5.02
CA LYS A 54 8.53 -5.70 6.27
C LYS A 54 8.43 -4.72 7.44
N LYS A 55 7.34 -3.96 7.48
CA LYS A 55 6.92 -3.08 8.59
C LYS A 55 5.39 -2.92 8.56
N GLN A 56 4.82 -2.43 9.65
CA GLN A 56 3.42 -2.03 9.72
C GLN A 56 3.25 -0.54 9.35
N ILE A 57 2.04 -0.13 9.01
CA ILE A 57 1.65 1.28 8.91
C ILE A 57 1.78 1.94 10.29
N ASP A 58 2.32 3.16 10.32
CA ASP A 58 2.60 3.87 11.57
C ASP A 58 1.34 4.49 12.19
N ASN A 59 0.41 4.96 11.35
CA ASN A 59 -0.85 5.55 11.83
C ASN A 59 -2.01 5.23 10.88
N LEU A 60 -3.10 4.73 11.45
CA LEU A 60 -4.39 4.58 10.78
C LEU A 60 -5.38 5.59 11.35
N ARG A 61 -5.94 6.45 10.49
CA ARG A 61 -7.05 7.34 10.84
C ARG A 61 -8.27 7.00 10.00
N THR A 62 -9.45 7.24 10.54
CA THR A 62 -10.72 7.11 9.81
C THR A 62 -11.67 8.23 10.21
N ASN A 63 -12.54 8.64 9.29
CA ASN A 63 -13.67 9.50 9.61
C ASN A 63 -14.96 8.72 9.94
N HIS A 64 -14.88 7.38 10.05
CA HIS A 64 -16.02 6.48 10.24
C HIS A 64 -17.11 6.56 9.14
N GLN A 65 -16.82 7.23 8.03
CA GLN A 65 -17.71 7.40 6.88
C GLN A 65 -17.11 6.78 5.61
N GLY A 66 -16.19 5.83 5.76
CA GLY A 66 -15.56 5.12 4.64
C GLY A 66 -14.28 5.77 4.11
N ILE A 67 -13.75 6.82 4.75
CA ILE A 67 -12.43 7.37 4.43
C ILE A 67 -11.42 6.96 5.49
N TYR A 68 -10.34 6.35 5.05
CA TYR A 68 -9.21 5.93 5.87
C TYR A 68 -7.93 6.61 5.38
N VAL A 69 -7.04 6.96 6.30
CA VAL A 69 -5.72 7.52 6.01
C VAL A 69 -4.67 6.66 6.68
N LEU A 70 -3.82 6.05 5.87
CA LEU A 70 -2.72 5.18 6.27
C LEU A 70 -1.42 5.98 6.12
N GLN A 71 -0.73 6.25 7.23
CA GLN A 71 0.52 7.01 7.23
C GLN A 71 1.72 6.09 7.44
N ASP A 72 2.69 6.18 6.54
CA ASP A 72 4.00 5.56 6.70
C ASP A 72 5.06 6.67 6.82
N ASN A 73 5.71 6.76 7.98
CA ASN A 73 6.70 7.80 8.29
C ASN A 73 8.06 7.56 7.62
N LYS A 74 8.33 6.31 7.23
CA LYS A 74 9.62 5.87 6.66
C LYS A 74 9.37 4.92 5.52
N PHE A 75 8.68 5.43 4.49
CA PHE A 75 8.21 4.56 3.43
C PHE A 75 9.40 3.99 2.67
N ARG A 76 9.49 2.66 2.62
CA ARG A 76 10.72 1.96 2.19
C ARG A 76 11.13 2.30 0.77
N LEU A 77 10.16 2.44 -0.15
CA LEU A 77 10.44 2.79 -1.54
C LEU A 77 11.05 4.20 -1.65
N LEU A 78 10.59 5.14 -0.83
CA LEU A 78 11.13 6.50 -0.74
C LEU A 78 12.44 6.60 0.05
N THR A 79 12.66 5.70 1.01
CA THR A 79 13.87 5.67 1.83
C THR A 79 15.07 5.15 1.02
N GLN A 80 14.86 4.21 0.10
CA GLN A 80 15.90 3.79 -0.86
C GLN A 80 16.24 4.88 -1.89
N MET A 81 15.37 5.88 -2.04
CA MET A 81 15.52 7.01 -2.95
C MET A 81 16.17 8.24 -2.32
N SER A 82 16.32 8.31 -0.99
CA SER A 82 16.78 9.52 -0.30
C SER A 82 18.25 9.88 -0.54
N ALA A 83 18.98 9.08 -1.32
CA ALA A 83 20.36 9.35 -1.73
C ALA A 83 20.51 10.41 -2.86
N GLY A 84 19.48 11.19 -3.22
CA GLY A 84 19.63 12.33 -4.13
C GLY A 84 18.36 13.11 -4.48
N LYS A 85 18.48 14.39 -4.84
CA LYS A 85 17.35 15.27 -5.22
C LYS A 85 16.58 14.81 -6.47
N GLN A 86 17.26 14.08 -7.36
CA GLN A 86 16.72 13.52 -8.62
C GLN A 86 15.53 12.56 -8.44
N TYR A 87 15.34 12.01 -7.24
CA TYR A 87 14.32 11.00 -7.01
C TYR A 87 12.94 11.58 -6.63
N LEU A 88 12.84 12.89 -6.34
CA LEU A 88 11.55 13.53 -6.10
C LEU A 88 10.60 13.42 -7.31
N GLU A 89 11.14 13.48 -8.53
CA GLU A 89 10.36 13.30 -9.76
C GLU A 89 9.80 11.87 -9.92
N HIS A 90 10.39 10.89 -9.25
CA HIS A 90 9.94 9.50 -9.32
C HIS A 90 9.01 9.10 -8.17
N ALA A 91 8.99 9.87 -7.07
CA ALA A 91 8.14 9.59 -5.91
C ALA A 91 6.66 9.35 -6.27
N PRO A 92 6.03 10.13 -7.15
CA PRO A 92 4.64 9.89 -7.57
C PRO A 92 4.44 8.51 -8.22
N LYS A 93 5.42 7.98 -8.96
CA LYS A 93 5.32 6.67 -9.61
C LYS A 93 5.26 5.53 -8.60
N TYR A 94 6.07 5.60 -7.55
CA TYR A 94 6.08 4.60 -6.47
C TYR A 94 4.82 4.66 -5.60
N LEU A 95 4.32 5.88 -5.36
CA LEU A 95 3.05 6.06 -4.65
C LEU A 95 1.88 5.52 -5.48
N ALA A 96 1.81 5.84 -6.77
CA ALA A 96 0.76 5.33 -7.67
C ALA A 96 0.73 3.80 -7.73
N PHE A 97 1.92 3.18 -7.80
CA PHE A 97 2.05 1.73 -7.72
C PHE A 97 1.46 1.18 -6.42
N THR A 98 1.83 1.78 -5.28
CA THR A 98 1.38 1.35 -3.96
C THR A 98 -0.12 1.58 -3.75
N CYS A 99 -0.70 2.63 -4.32
CA CYS A 99 -2.16 2.82 -4.38
C CYS A 99 -2.84 1.65 -5.10
N GLY A 100 -2.27 1.20 -6.23
CA GLY A 100 -2.75 0.03 -6.96
C GLY A 100 -2.72 -1.25 -6.13
N LEU A 101 -1.68 -1.43 -5.30
CA LEU A 101 -1.56 -2.58 -4.39
C LEU A 101 -2.65 -2.61 -3.33
N ILE A 102 -2.85 -1.48 -2.64
CA ILE A 102 -3.89 -1.35 -1.61
C ILE A 102 -5.25 -1.60 -2.25
N ARG A 103 -5.52 -0.97 -3.41
CA ARG A 103 -6.78 -1.16 -4.13
C ARG A 103 -7.01 -2.61 -4.56
N GLY A 104 -5.99 -3.28 -5.08
CA GLY A 104 -6.06 -4.69 -5.48
C GLY A 104 -6.29 -5.63 -4.29
N GLY A 105 -5.56 -5.42 -3.19
CA GLY A 105 -5.75 -6.17 -1.95
C GLY A 105 -7.16 -6.01 -1.39
N LEU A 106 -7.69 -4.79 -1.36
CA LEU A 106 -9.06 -4.51 -0.93
C LEU A 106 -10.11 -5.11 -1.87
N SER A 107 -9.88 -5.07 -3.19
CA SER A 107 -10.79 -5.68 -4.17
C SER A 107 -10.90 -7.19 -4.00
N ASN A 108 -9.79 -7.88 -3.67
CA ASN A 108 -9.79 -9.31 -3.37
C ASN A 108 -10.52 -9.64 -2.06
N LEU A 109 -10.61 -8.68 -1.15
CA LEU A 109 -11.38 -8.76 0.10
C LEU A 109 -12.84 -8.29 -0.08
N GLY A 110 -13.28 -8.02 -1.31
CA GLY A 110 -14.65 -7.59 -1.61
C GLY A 110 -14.92 -6.09 -1.41
N ILE A 111 -13.92 -5.28 -1.09
CA ILE A 111 -14.06 -3.83 -0.92
C ILE A 111 -13.66 -3.08 -2.21
N LYS A 112 -14.64 -2.42 -2.83
CA LYS A 112 -14.39 -1.44 -3.89
C LYS A 112 -13.91 -0.13 -3.27
N SER A 113 -12.79 0.39 -3.76
CA SER A 113 -12.17 1.60 -3.20
C SER A 113 -11.43 2.44 -4.23
N ILE A 114 -11.28 3.72 -3.91
CA ILE A 114 -10.38 4.66 -4.57
C ILE A 114 -9.22 4.92 -3.61
N VAL A 115 -7.98 4.78 -4.10
CA VAL A 115 -6.79 5.01 -3.29
C VAL A 115 -5.96 6.13 -3.92
N THR A 116 -5.69 7.18 -3.15
CA THR A 116 -4.79 8.28 -3.51
C THR A 116 -3.63 8.34 -2.53
N ALA A 117 -2.55 9.02 -2.91
CA ALA A 117 -1.38 9.14 -2.05
C ALA A 117 -0.65 10.47 -2.25
N GLU A 118 0.00 10.90 -1.18
CA GLU A 118 0.82 12.11 -1.14
C GLU A 118 2.10 11.89 -0.32
N VAL A 119 3.17 12.60 -0.66
CA VAL A 119 4.37 12.70 0.19
C VAL A 119 4.09 13.79 1.22
N SER A 120 4.06 13.45 2.50
CA SER A 120 3.89 14.46 3.56
C SER A 120 5.19 15.22 3.79
N SER A 121 6.28 14.48 4.01
CA SER A 121 7.64 15.02 4.13
C SER A 121 8.58 13.86 3.87
N MET A 122 9.47 13.95 2.87
CA MET A 122 10.34 12.82 2.51
C MET A 122 11.08 12.26 3.75
N PRO A 123 11.03 10.94 4.05
CA PRO A 123 10.43 9.83 3.27
C PRO A 123 9.01 9.39 3.71
N ALA A 124 8.30 10.21 4.46
CA ALA A 124 6.94 9.98 4.91
C ALA A 124 5.88 10.23 3.82
N CYS A 125 4.89 9.35 3.75
CA CYS A 125 3.75 9.46 2.85
C CYS A 125 2.44 9.05 3.53
N LYS A 126 1.34 9.47 2.93
CA LYS A 126 -0.02 9.08 3.32
C LYS A 126 -0.73 8.46 2.14
N PHE A 127 -1.47 7.39 2.41
CA PHE A 127 -2.40 6.76 1.48
C PHE A 127 -3.81 7.00 2.00
N GLN A 128 -4.62 7.69 1.21
CA GLN A 128 -6.03 7.87 1.51
C GLN A 128 -6.82 6.81 0.75
N VAL A 129 -7.62 6.04 1.49
CA VAL A 129 -8.50 5.01 0.96
C VAL A 129 -9.93 5.46 1.17
N MET A 130 -10.67 5.60 0.07
CA MET A 130 -12.10 5.91 0.06
C MET A 130 -12.86 4.67 -0.36
N ILE A 131 -13.63 4.09 0.55
CA ILE A 131 -14.52 2.97 0.28
C ILE A 131 -15.71 3.48 -0.54
N GLN A 132 -16.03 2.77 -1.62
CA GLN A 132 -17.20 3.04 -2.44
C GLN A 132 -18.37 2.24 -1.88
N LYS A 133 -19.34 2.94 -1.27
CA LYS A 133 -20.60 2.32 -0.87
C LYS A 133 -21.42 2.04 -2.14
N MET A 134 -21.98 0.82 -2.23
CA MET A 134 -22.96 0.46 -3.27
C MET A 134 -24.32 1.07 -2.96
#